data_AF-A0A3R7PEN7-F1
#
_entry.id   AF-A0A3R7PEN7-F1
#
_cell.length_a   1.000
_cell.length_b   1.000
_cell.length_c   1.000
_cell.angle_alpha   90.00
_cell.angle_beta   90.00
_cell.angle_gamma   90.00
#
_symmetry.space_group_name_H-M   'P 1'
#
loop_
_entity.id
_entity.type
_entity.pdbx_description
1 polymer ?
#
loop_
_entity_poly.entity_id
_entity_poly.type
_entity_poly.pdbx_seq_one_letter_code
_entity_poly.pdbx_strand_id
1 'polypeptide(L)'
;MLPKYAREGHQLPPSMAATPFEAARNPVDVLDYVPAVGWIKLMKGCPEAHIPYVQNFIKSLVAREVAGLPKGIYMTAVQEAKRRGVKGSGGQPEPPSYSFLKDTSTLRTLVNFLIDFPDMLENCTEVDAKKRLLRCAVLAMESLGQPLPRPYPALDWIFLEKVLSAAQSVSNSDWTTRIRHSLFRIAARQSNKSPSACNLISQWMLPAPTNGLTKEDEITLFGLLDHIGRGVPPNFLQPFIAYIFQQRISDPSHMKALLESVKPVLTADFIFDTNRNVLSNAIEHLNENMDPTDEAVYNTYKACVADLPQKHIERLTSPSLWWEVTNERLYRAAVLRCHVAEKDPEEMALPWLNDLVDSAASLPGDRSHLLSVMSNTLVTRCLVNESTSWFLQLLGRLRDHLKRKTDDNLVAMHEQQQRITFYLDLLVMGLIVWSGLWATNHMQVLAETPALRDRLLLPSLVTLSGQPAWVQTLSQFLNWMVSCHTLLQNYNASRYHLGSPTLLLATLNPSISQVMWNKVIAMLV
;
A
#
# COMPACT_ATOMS: atom_id res chain seq x y z
N MET A 1 38.80 -22.25 -2.97
CA MET A 1 39.96 -21.57 -2.32
C MET A 1 39.91 -20.07 -2.66
N LEU A 2 40.36 -19.19 -1.77
CA LEU A 2 40.42 -17.74 -2.03
C LEU A 2 41.44 -17.40 -3.13
N PRO A 3 41.21 -16.34 -3.94
CA PRO A 3 42.20 -15.82 -4.88
C PRO A 3 43.53 -15.44 -4.21
N LYS A 4 44.64 -15.48 -4.96
CA LYS A 4 45.98 -15.21 -4.42
C LYS A 4 46.08 -13.84 -3.70
N TYR A 5 45.55 -12.78 -4.32
CA TYR A 5 45.54 -11.44 -3.74
C TYR A 5 44.76 -11.31 -2.41
N ALA A 6 43.80 -12.20 -2.15
CA ALA A 6 43.03 -12.23 -0.91
C ALA A 6 43.72 -13.05 0.19
N ARG A 7 44.80 -13.77 -0.15
CA ARG A 7 45.61 -14.61 0.76
C ARG A 7 46.92 -13.96 1.19
N GLU A 8 47.44 -13.02 0.41
CA GLU A 8 48.74 -12.38 0.68
C GLU A 8 48.70 -11.43 1.88
N GLY A 9 49.77 -11.44 2.69
CA GLY A 9 49.95 -10.49 3.80
C GLY A 9 48.99 -10.67 4.98
N HIS A 10 48.55 -11.90 5.26
CA HIS A 10 47.89 -12.20 6.54
C HIS A 10 48.93 -12.34 7.64
N GLN A 11 48.57 -12.01 8.88
CA GLN A 11 49.41 -12.24 10.05
C GLN A 11 48.85 -13.43 10.82
N LEU A 12 49.72 -14.21 11.45
CA LEU A 12 49.31 -15.28 12.35
C LEU A 12 48.69 -14.67 13.61
N PRO A 13 47.62 -15.28 14.16
CA PRO A 13 47.07 -14.87 15.45
C PRO A 13 48.16 -14.90 16.54
N PRO A 14 48.11 -14.01 17.54
CA PRO A 14 49.07 -14.01 18.65
C PRO A 14 49.17 -15.36 19.37
N SER A 15 48.07 -16.13 19.39
CA SER A 15 48.02 -17.48 19.97
C SER A 15 48.78 -18.54 19.17
N MET A 16 49.10 -18.29 17.90
CA MET A 16 49.84 -19.19 16.99
C MET A 16 51.20 -18.62 16.58
N ALA A 17 51.61 -17.51 17.20
CA ALA A 17 52.84 -16.77 16.93
C ALA A 17 53.57 -16.44 18.24
N ALA A 18 53.63 -17.41 19.17
CA ALA A 18 54.23 -17.23 20.49
C ALA A 18 55.76 -17.10 20.43
N THR A 19 56.37 -17.66 19.39
CA THR A 19 57.81 -17.54 19.13
C THR A 19 58.09 -16.84 17.79
N PRO A 20 59.26 -16.17 17.62
CA PRO A 20 59.65 -15.55 16.36
C PRO A 20 59.68 -16.53 15.17
N PHE A 21 59.97 -17.80 15.43
CA PHE A 21 59.95 -18.86 14.41
C PHE A 21 58.54 -19.24 13.98
N GLU A 22 57.59 -19.30 14.92
CA GLU A 22 56.18 -19.53 14.61
C GLU A 22 55.56 -18.35 13.87
N ALA A 23 55.90 -17.12 14.26
CA ALA A 23 55.47 -15.89 13.59
C ALA A 23 55.96 -15.78 12.13
N ALA A 24 57.06 -16.45 11.78
CA ALA A 24 57.62 -16.47 10.42
C ALA A 24 56.95 -17.50 9.49
N ARG A 25 56.06 -18.37 10.00
CA ARG A 25 55.34 -19.35 9.16
C ARG A 25 54.31 -18.64 8.29
N ASN A 26 54.15 -19.14 7.07
CA ASN A 26 53.16 -18.61 6.14
C ASN A 26 51.75 -18.93 6.67
N PRO A 27 50.88 -17.93 6.91
CA PRO A 27 49.55 -18.17 7.50
C PRO A 27 48.69 -19.14 6.70
N VAL A 28 48.90 -19.22 5.38
CA VAL A 28 48.18 -20.14 4.48
C VAL A 28 48.46 -21.61 4.81
N ASP A 29 49.61 -21.91 5.40
CA ASP A 29 50.05 -23.28 5.70
C ASP A 29 49.70 -23.70 7.14
N VAL A 30 49.25 -22.75 7.97
CA VAL A 30 49.02 -22.96 9.40
C VAL A 30 47.55 -22.80 9.78
N LEU A 31 46.80 -21.94 9.09
CA LEU A 31 45.40 -21.66 9.42
C LEU A 31 44.45 -22.66 8.75
N ASP A 32 43.61 -23.31 9.55
CA ASP A 32 42.51 -24.18 9.13
C ASP A 32 41.23 -23.41 8.77
N TYR A 33 41.25 -22.08 8.93
CA TYR A 33 40.16 -21.17 8.59
C TYR A 33 40.64 -19.99 7.73
N VAL A 34 39.69 -19.27 7.13
CA VAL A 34 39.97 -18.04 6.38
C VAL A 34 39.98 -16.83 7.34
N PRO A 35 41.09 -16.09 7.47
CA PRO A 35 41.12 -14.84 8.24
C PRO A 35 40.07 -13.87 7.74
N ALA A 36 39.35 -13.23 8.67
CA ALA A 36 38.23 -12.38 8.29
C ALA A 36 38.66 -11.15 7.46
N VAL A 37 39.89 -10.65 7.65
CA VAL A 37 40.52 -9.60 6.82
C VAL A 37 40.64 -10.02 5.35
N GLY A 38 40.72 -11.33 5.07
CA GLY A 38 40.69 -11.88 3.71
C GLY A 38 39.43 -11.52 2.95
N TRP A 39 38.30 -11.33 3.64
CA TRP A 39 37.04 -10.90 3.02
C TRP A 39 37.09 -9.46 2.53
N ILE A 40 37.75 -8.55 3.28
CA ILE A 40 37.97 -7.16 2.83
C ILE A 40 38.88 -7.13 1.61
N LYS A 41 39.98 -7.91 1.63
CA LYS A 41 40.90 -8.02 0.48
C LYS A 41 40.19 -8.59 -0.74
N LEU A 42 39.31 -9.58 -0.56
CA LEU A 42 38.48 -10.16 -1.63
C LEU A 42 37.61 -9.08 -2.28
N MET A 43 36.88 -8.29 -1.49
CA MET A 43 36.01 -7.21 -1.99
C MET A 43 36.80 -6.09 -2.67
N LYS A 44 37.92 -5.66 -2.07
CA LYS A 44 38.76 -4.58 -2.60
C LYS A 44 39.39 -4.97 -3.94
N GLY A 45 39.91 -6.19 -4.06
CA GLY A 45 40.64 -6.68 -5.24
C GLY A 45 39.78 -7.36 -6.31
N CYS A 46 38.47 -7.49 -6.11
CA CYS A 46 37.58 -8.18 -7.05
C CYS A 46 37.53 -7.50 -8.44
N PRO A 47 37.64 -8.25 -9.56
CA PRO A 47 37.31 -7.75 -10.90
C PRO A 47 35.83 -7.31 -10.99
N GLU A 48 35.52 -6.34 -11.85
CA GLU A 48 34.16 -5.78 -11.94
C GLU A 48 33.10 -6.82 -12.30
N ALA A 49 33.41 -7.71 -13.25
CA ALA A 49 32.53 -8.81 -13.66
C ALA A 49 32.15 -9.75 -12.51
N HIS A 50 32.95 -9.80 -11.44
CA HIS A 50 32.73 -10.71 -10.31
C HIS A 50 32.06 -10.04 -9.10
N ILE A 51 31.85 -8.71 -9.15
CA ILE A 51 31.27 -7.94 -8.05
C ILE A 51 29.93 -8.52 -7.56
N PRO A 52 28.94 -8.85 -8.43
CA PRO A 52 27.65 -9.35 -7.96
C PRO A 52 27.77 -10.67 -7.20
N TYR A 53 28.68 -11.55 -7.64
CA TYR A 53 28.92 -12.84 -6.98
C TYR A 53 29.62 -12.67 -5.64
N VAL A 54 30.62 -11.81 -5.55
CA VAL A 54 31.29 -11.50 -4.28
C VAL A 54 30.30 -10.85 -3.30
N GLN A 55 29.46 -9.92 -3.76
CA GLN A 55 28.42 -9.32 -2.94
C GLN A 55 27.46 -10.37 -2.36
N ASN A 56 26.94 -11.26 -3.20
CA ASN A 56 26.03 -12.33 -2.76
C ASN A 56 26.71 -13.32 -1.81
N PHE A 57 27.99 -13.59 -2.04
CA PHE A 57 28.78 -14.45 -1.16
C PHE A 57 29.00 -13.80 0.22
N ILE A 58 29.39 -12.53 0.29
CA ILE A 58 29.56 -11.80 1.57
C ILE A 58 28.22 -11.68 2.30
N LYS A 59 27.14 -11.37 1.59
CA LYS A 59 25.77 -11.40 2.13
C LYS A 59 25.44 -12.73 2.80
N SER A 60 25.72 -13.84 2.10
CA SER A 60 25.49 -15.19 2.62
C SER A 60 26.36 -15.51 3.86
N LEU A 61 27.61 -15.05 3.89
CA LEU A 61 28.48 -15.21 5.07
C LEU A 61 27.91 -14.48 6.28
N VAL A 62 27.50 -13.22 6.12
CA VAL A 62 26.88 -12.42 7.19
C VAL A 62 25.59 -13.07 7.66
N ALA A 63 24.71 -13.49 6.74
CA ALA A 63 23.44 -14.12 7.09
C ALA A 63 23.64 -15.43 7.88
N ARG A 64 24.58 -16.27 7.44
CA ARG A 64 24.94 -17.51 8.13
C ARG A 64 25.52 -17.25 9.51
N GLU A 65 26.42 -16.26 9.63
CA GLU A 65 27.01 -15.90 10.91
C GLU A 65 25.93 -15.41 11.89
N VAL A 66 25.09 -14.45 11.49
CA VAL A 66 24.02 -13.88 12.33
C VAL A 66 23.01 -14.96 12.75
N ALA A 67 22.64 -15.87 11.85
CA ALA A 67 21.77 -17.00 12.19
C ALA A 67 22.39 -17.94 13.23
N GLY A 68 23.71 -18.13 13.17
CA GLY A 68 24.48 -18.99 14.06
C GLY A 68 24.90 -18.35 15.39
N LEU A 69 24.71 -17.03 15.59
CA LEU A 69 25.11 -16.37 16.84
C LEU A 69 24.34 -16.93 18.05
N PRO A 70 25.04 -17.38 19.11
CA PRO A 70 24.42 -17.73 20.38
C PRO A 70 23.66 -16.54 20.97
N LYS A 71 22.49 -16.80 21.58
CA LYS A 71 21.67 -15.76 22.24
C LYS A 71 22.46 -14.95 23.29
N GLY A 72 23.42 -15.59 23.96
CA GLY A 72 24.28 -14.94 24.96
C GLY A 72 25.08 -13.75 24.42
N ILE A 73 25.45 -13.75 23.13
CA ILE A 73 26.26 -12.67 22.52
C ILE A 73 25.53 -11.32 22.58
N TYR A 74 24.20 -11.31 22.45
CA TYR A 74 23.40 -10.09 22.53
C TYR A 74 23.47 -9.45 23.93
N MET A 75 23.50 -10.29 24.97
CA MET A 75 23.69 -9.83 26.35
C MET A 75 25.14 -9.41 26.59
N THR A 76 26.11 -10.15 26.05
CA THR A 76 27.53 -9.80 26.14
C THR A 76 27.82 -8.44 25.52
N ALA A 77 27.22 -8.10 24.37
CA ALA A 77 27.39 -6.80 23.73
C ALA A 77 26.99 -5.64 24.66
N VAL A 78 25.82 -5.76 25.30
CA VAL A 78 25.31 -4.77 26.26
C VAL A 78 26.16 -4.73 27.54
N GLN A 79 26.58 -5.88 28.05
CA GLN A 79 27.44 -5.96 29.24
C GLN A 79 28.82 -5.37 28.98
N GLU A 80 29.39 -5.56 27.80
CA GLU A 80 30.68 -4.99 27.42
C GLU A 80 30.61 -3.47 27.35
N ALA A 81 29.54 -2.91 26.75
CA ALA A 81 29.31 -1.47 26.77
C ALA A 81 29.19 -0.92 28.19
N LYS A 82 28.44 -1.60 29.07
CA LYS A 82 28.33 -1.24 30.50
C LYS A 82 29.69 -1.31 31.22
N ARG A 83 30.47 -2.37 31.00
CA ARG A 83 31.80 -2.55 31.62
C ARG A 83 32.77 -1.45 31.24
N ARG A 84 32.72 -1.01 29.98
CA ARG A 84 33.56 0.09 29.47
C ARG A 84 33.02 1.48 29.85
N GLY A 85 31.88 1.57 30.55
CA GLY A 85 31.22 2.84 30.85
C GLY A 85 30.73 3.58 29.62
N VAL A 86 30.65 2.92 28.46
CA VAL A 86 30.24 3.53 27.20
C VAL A 86 28.72 3.56 27.16
N LYS A 87 28.16 4.76 27.25
CA LYS A 87 26.80 5.01 26.80
C LYS A 87 26.89 5.22 25.29
N GLY A 88 26.18 4.40 24.53
CA GLY A 88 26.03 4.63 23.10
C GLY A 88 25.36 5.98 22.87
N SER A 89 25.49 6.49 21.65
CA SER A 89 24.93 7.78 21.27
C SER A 89 23.40 7.86 21.38
N GLY A 90 22.74 6.71 21.50
CA GLY A 90 21.32 6.57 21.82
C GLY A 90 20.96 6.60 23.31
N GLY A 91 21.92 6.85 24.21
CA GLY A 91 21.73 6.88 25.66
C GLY A 91 21.67 5.51 26.35
N GLN A 92 21.55 4.43 25.58
CA GLN A 92 21.63 3.04 26.05
C GLN A 92 23.06 2.48 25.88
N PRO A 93 23.46 1.47 26.67
CA PRO A 93 24.76 0.83 26.54
C PRO A 93 24.86 0.05 25.22
N GLU A 94 25.47 0.68 24.22
CA GLU A 94 25.79 0.11 22.92
C GLU A 94 27.31 0.17 22.70
N PRO A 95 27.97 -0.94 22.33
CA PRO A 95 29.41 -0.94 22.10
C PRO A 95 29.74 -0.22 20.78
N PRO A 96 30.90 0.45 20.67
CA PRO A 96 31.30 1.16 19.46
C PRO A 96 31.78 0.22 18.33
N SER A 97 32.07 -1.04 18.65
CA SER A 97 32.51 -2.06 17.69
C SER A 97 32.21 -3.47 18.18
N TYR A 98 32.30 -4.45 17.29
CA TYR A 98 32.14 -5.87 17.62
C TYR A 98 33.43 -6.53 18.11
N SER A 99 34.28 -5.81 18.83
CA SER A 99 35.55 -6.34 19.39
C SER A 99 35.37 -7.57 20.28
N PHE A 100 34.18 -7.80 20.84
CA PHE A 100 33.82 -8.98 21.65
C PHE A 100 33.55 -10.25 20.82
N LEU A 101 33.37 -10.14 19.50
CA LEU A 101 33.27 -11.30 18.61
C LEU A 101 34.66 -11.86 18.29
N LYS A 102 34.72 -13.12 17.85
CA LYS A 102 35.98 -13.78 17.45
C LYS A 102 36.66 -13.05 16.28
N ASP A 103 37.99 -13.13 16.17
CA ASP A 103 38.74 -12.54 15.05
C ASP A 103 38.39 -13.16 13.68
N THR A 104 37.76 -14.33 13.68
CA THR A 104 37.26 -15.02 12.48
C THR A 104 35.88 -14.51 12.03
N SER A 105 35.25 -13.61 12.80
CA SER A 105 33.93 -13.08 12.53
C SER A 105 33.93 -12.19 11.29
N THR A 106 33.12 -12.53 10.30
CA THR A 106 32.91 -11.69 9.12
C THR A 106 32.24 -10.39 9.54
N LEU A 107 31.24 -10.45 10.42
CA LEU A 107 30.51 -9.29 10.93
C LEU A 107 31.44 -8.28 11.62
N ARG A 108 32.31 -8.75 12.52
CA ARG A 108 33.31 -7.89 13.20
C ARG A 108 34.22 -7.19 12.20
N THR A 109 34.72 -7.93 11.22
CA THR A 109 35.64 -7.37 10.23
C THR A 109 34.97 -6.35 9.31
N LEU A 110 33.73 -6.58 8.88
CA LEU A 110 32.99 -5.59 8.08
C LEU A 110 32.78 -4.29 8.87
N VAL A 111 32.37 -4.38 10.13
CA VAL A 111 32.14 -3.19 10.97
C VAL A 111 33.45 -2.46 11.24
N ASN A 112 34.52 -3.16 11.61
CA ASN A 112 35.82 -2.51 11.84
C ASN A 112 36.34 -1.84 10.56
N PHE A 113 36.22 -2.49 9.41
CA PHE A 113 36.58 -1.88 8.13
C PHE A 113 35.81 -0.58 7.86
N LEU A 114 34.51 -0.54 8.16
CA LEU A 114 33.70 0.67 7.98
C LEU A 114 34.02 1.77 9.01
N ILE A 115 34.41 1.40 10.23
CA ILE A 115 34.88 2.36 11.25
C ILE A 115 36.19 3.01 10.77
N ASP A 116 37.12 2.22 10.24
CA ASP A 116 38.43 2.69 9.78
C ASP A 116 38.38 3.31 8.36
N PHE A 117 37.27 3.14 7.63
CA PHE A 117 37.12 3.56 6.24
C PHE A 117 37.38 5.06 6.01
N PRO A 118 36.85 6.01 6.83
CA PRO A 118 37.13 7.43 6.67
C PRO A 118 38.63 7.74 6.63
N ASP A 119 39.37 7.22 7.62
CA ASP A 119 40.82 7.43 7.74
C ASP A 119 41.57 6.74 6.59
N MET A 120 41.14 5.53 6.19
CA MET A 120 41.72 4.84 5.04
C MET A 120 41.52 5.61 3.73
N LEU A 121 40.39 6.30 3.57
CA LEU A 121 40.06 7.05 2.36
C LEU A 121 40.83 8.37 2.31
N GLU A 122 40.96 9.06 3.44
CA GLU A 122 41.71 10.32 3.58
C GLU A 122 43.20 10.10 3.30
N ASN A 123 43.79 9.04 3.87
CA ASN A 123 45.21 8.70 3.69
C ASN A 123 45.53 8.07 2.33
N CYS A 124 44.51 7.70 1.54
CA CYS A 124 44.72 7.12 0.22
C CYS A 124 45.02 8.22 -0.80
N THR A 125 46.14 8.14 -1.51
CA THR A 125 46.51 9.13 -2.54
C THR A 125 46.13 8.68 -3.96
N GLU A 126 46.15 7.38 -4.22
CA GLU A 126 45.88 6.80 -5.55
C GLU A 126 44.38 6.76 -5.87
N VAL A 127 43.97 7.33 -7.01
CA VAL A 127 42.57 7.44 -7.46
C VAL A 127 41.89 6.07 -7.59
N ASP A 128 42.56 5.09 -8.20
CA ASP A 128 42.00 3.75 -8.39
C ASP A 128 41.92 2.96 -7.07
N ALA A 129 42.84 3.22 -6.15
CA ALA A 129 42.74 2.69 -4.78
C ALA A 129 41.55 3.31 -4.02
N LYS A 130 41.28 4.62 -4.17
CA LYS A 130 40.07 5.26 -3.61
C LYS A 130 38.80 4.65 -4.17
N LYS A 131 38.70 4.47 -5.50
CA LYS A 131 37.54 3.81 -6.14
C LYS A 131 37.33 2.38 -5.60
N ARG A 132 38.41 1.60 -5.45
CA ARG A 132 38.34 0.25 -4.86
C ARG A 132 37.90 0.27 -3.40
N LEU A 133 38.31 1.26 -2.62
CA LEU A 133 37.86 1.46 -1.23
C LEU A 133 36.37 1.82 -1.16
N LEU A 134 35.90 2.78 -1.95
CA LEU A 134 34.49 3.17 -2.03
C LEU A 134 33.60 1.97 -2.41
N ARG A 135 34.02 1.22 -3.42
CA ARG A 135 33.35 -0.02 -3.83
C ARG A 135 33.29 -1.04 -2.69
N CYS A 136 34.39 -1.22 -1.96
CA CYS A 136 34.46 -2.13 -0.82
C CYS A 136 33.51 -1.69 0.31
N ALA A 137 33.43 -0.38 0.60
CA ALA A 137 32.49 0.19 1.56
C ALA A 137 31.04 -0.08 1.15
N VAL A 138 30.69 0.11 -0.13
CA VAL A 138 29.35 -0.18 -0.65
C VAL A 138 29.00 -1.65 -0.50
N LEU A 139 29.92 -2.56 -0.86
CA LEU A 139 29.71 -4.00 -0.70
C LEU A 139 29.50 -4.39 0.77
N ALA A 140 30.28 -3.82 1.69
CA ALA A 140 30.14 -4.05 3.12
C ALA A 140 28.79 -3.51 3.63
N MET A 141 28.43 -2.27 3.29
CA MET A 141 27.19 -1.61 3.69
C MET A 141 25.95 -2.33 3.15
N GLU A 142 25.94 -2.72 1.88
CA GLU A 142 24.84 -3.48 1.28
C GLU A 142 24.72 -4.90 1.86
N SER A 143 25.83 -5.48 2.29
CA SER A 143 25.84 -6.77 3.01
C SER A 143 25.27 -6.63 4.42
N LEU A 144 25.53 -5.51 5.10
CA LEU A 144 24.94 -5.22 6.40
C LEU A 144 23.46 -4.85 6.29
N GLY A 145 23.08 -4.14 5.22
CA GLY A 145 21.72 -3.70 4.93
C GLY A 145 20.87 -4.72 4.18
N GLN A 146 21.14 -6.01 4.30
CA GLN A 146 20.32 -7.10 3.72
C GLN A 146 19.22 -7.56 4.70
N PRO A 147 18.13 -8.20 4.24
CA PRO A 147 17.15 -8.80 5.13
C PRO A 147 17.76 -9.98 5.89
N LEU A 148 17.48 -10.09 7.19
CA LEU A 148 18.07 -11.11 8.06
C LEU A 148 17.00 -11.75 8.96
N PRO A 149 17.18 -13.02 9.35
CA PRO A 149 16.26 -13.73 10.24
C PRO A 149 16.32 -13.23 11.70
N ARG A 150 17.40 -12.54 12.07
CA ARG A 150 17.64 -12.00 13.41
C ARG A 150 18.27 -10.61 13.31
N PRO A 151 18.02 -9.72 14.29
CA PRO A 151 18.71 -8.44 14.36
C PRO A 151 20.19 -8.65 14.66
N TYR A 152 21.00 -7.63 14.41
CA TYR A 152 22.41 -7.65 14.83
C TYR A 152 22.52 -7.53 16.36
N PRO A 153 23.63 -7.99 16.96
CA PRO A 153 23.99 -7.62 18.33
C PRO A 153 24.03 -6.09 18.49
N ALA A 154 23.85 -5.60 19.72
CA ALA A 154 23.89 -4.17 20.00
C ALA A 154 25.21 -3.55 19.48
N LEU A 155 25.09 -2.41 18.82
CA LEU A 155 26.18 -1.64 18.22
C LEU A 155 25.74 -0.18 18.14
N ASP A 156 26.65 0.75 18.41
CA ASP A 156 26.39 2.17 18.12
C ASP A 156 26.54 2.41 16.62
N TRP A 157 25.44 2.72 15.92
CA TRP A 157 25.42 2.87 14.46
C TRP A 157 25.82 4.26 13.95
N ILE A 158 26.12 5.22 14.84
CA ILE A 158 26.43 6.61 14.41
C ILE A 158 27.69 6.69 13.54
N PHE A 159 28.64 5.75 13.65
CA PHE A 159 29.83 5.74 12.78
C PHE A 159 29.48 5.70 11.28
N LEU A 160 28.28 5.23 10.91
CA LEU A 160 27.81 5.25 9.52
C LEU A 160 27.68 6.66 8.94
N GLU A 161 27.42 7.68 9.76
CA GLU A 161 27.43 9.08 9.32
C GLU A 161 28.82 9.48 8.83
N LYS A 162 29.88 9.08 9.57
CA LYS A 162 31.27 9.36 9.19
C LYS A 162 31.64 8.68 7.87
N VAL A 163 31.14 7.46 7.63
CA VAL A 163 31.31 6.76 6.35
C VAL A 163 30.67 7.55 5.20
N LEU A 164 29.45 8.06 5.40
CA LEU A 164 28.75 8.86 4.40
C LEU A 164 29.47 10.19 4.14
N SER A 165 29.88 10.92 5.18
CA SER A 165 30.61 12.20 5.05
C SER A 165 31.95 12.02 4.34
N ALA A 166 32.68 10.94 4.63
CA ALA A 166 33.92 10.62 3.93
C ALA A 166 33.70 10.28 2.46
N ALA A 167 32.61 9.58 2.11
CA ALA A 167 32.27 9.31 0.72
C ALA A 167 31.88 10.58 -0.05
N GLN A 168 31.13 11.48 0.60
CA GLN A 168 30.69 12.77 0.04
C GLN A 168 31.86 13.68 -0.32
N SER A 169 32.96 13.67 0.46
CA SER A 169 34.13 14.52 0.19
C SER A 169 34.94 14.09 -1.04
N VAL A 170 34.78 12.84 -1.51
CA VAL A 170 35.61 12.25 -2.56
C VAL A 170 34.83 11.98 -3.86
N SER A 171 33.52 11.69 -3.78
CA SER A 171 32.74 11.27 -4.95
C SER A 171 31.37 11.93 -5.03
N ASN A 172 31.10 12.56 -6.18
CA ASN A 172 29.82 13.16 -6.51
C ASN A 172 29.00 12.24 -7.42
N SER A 173 28.29 11.29 -6.80
CA SER A 173 26.85 11.01 -7.04
C SER A 173 26.51 9.54 -6.74
N ASP A 174 27.01 8.58 -7.52
CA ASP A 174 26.55 7.18 -7.47
C ASP A 174 26.96 6.46 -6.18
N TRP A 175 28.26 6.43 -5.85
CA TRP A 175 28.76 5.78 -4.63
C TRP A 175 28.11 6.34 -3.37
N THR A 176 28.02 7.67 -3.29
CA THR A 176 27.41 8.38 -2.18
C THR A 176 25.92 8.05 -2.02
N THR A 177 25.20 7.90 -3.13
CA THR A 177 23.78 7.49 -3.11
C THR A 177 23.63 6.05 -2.63
N ARG A 178 24.44 5.12 -3.14
CA ARG A 178 24.42 3.70 -2.69
C ARG A 178 24.80 3.53 -1.21
N ILE A 179 25.78 4.29 -0.73
CA ILE A 179 26.17 4.29 0.70
C ILE A 179 25.01 4.84 1.55
N ARG A 180 24.39 5.95 1.13
CA ARG A 180 23.25 6.56 1.83
C ARG A 180 22.04 5.63 1.90
N HIS A 181 21.65 5.01 0.78
CA HIS A 181 20.55 4.04 0.75
C HIS A 181 20.86 2.80 1.60
N SER A 182 22.11 2.36 1.63
CA SER A 182 22.52 1.27 2.50
C SER A 182 22.48 1.66 3.97
N LEU A 183 22.87 2.90 4.32
CA LEU A 183 22.70 3.46 5.65
C LEU A 183 21.23 3.47 6.05
N PHE A 184 20.32 3.94 5.18
CA PHE A 184 18.88 3.89 5.43
C PHE A 184 18.39 2.47 5.72
N ARG A 185 18.79 1.49 4.91
CA ARG A 185 18.41 0.08 5.10
C ARG A 185 18.91 -0.49 6.44
N ILE A 186 20.15 -0.19 6.80
CA ILE A 186 20.73 -0.63 8.08
C ILE A 186 19.97 0.03 9.24
N ALA A 187 19.88 1.36 9.24
CA ALA A 187 19.28 2.13 10.31
C ALA A 187 17.78 1.79 10.49
N ALA A 188 17.01 1.71 9.40
CA ALA A 188 15.60 1.33 9.43
C ALA A 188 15.39 -0.03 10.10
N ARG A 189 16.18 -1.05 9.72
CA ARG A 189 16.04 -2.41 10.28
C ARG A 189 16.50 -2.54 11.72
N GLN A 190 17.44 -1.70 12.17
CA GLN A 190 17.92 -1.72 13.54
C GLN A 190 17.15 -0.76 14.47
N SER A 191 16.38 0.19 13.94
CA SER A 191 15.71 1.26 14.69
C SER A 191 14.84 0.78 15.87
N ASN A 192 14.19 -0.38 15.75
CA ASN A 192 13.36 -0.96 16.81
C ASN A 192 14.19 -1.48 18.02
N LYS A 193 15.45 -1.85 17.80
CA LYS A 193 16.30 -2.48 18.84
C LYS A 193 17.51 -1.65 19.23
N SER A 194 17.87 -0.65 18.42
CA SER A 194 19.04 0.19 18.61
C SER A 194 18.61 1.67 18.61
N PRO A 195 18.73 2.37 19.74
CA PRO A 195 18.41 3.79 19.80
C PRO A 195 19.37 4.66 18.98
N SER A 196 20.65 4.28 18.80
CA SER A 196 21.54 5.02 17.89
C SER A 196 21.06 4.93 16.44
N ALA A 197 20.63 3.75 15.98
CA ALA A 197 20.02 3.59 14.66
C ALA A 197 18.70 4.38 14.52
N CYS A 198 17.86 4.39 15.56
CA CYS A 198 16.62 5.16 15.56
C CYS A 198 16.91 6.67 15.45
N ASN A 199 17.84 7.19 16.24
CA ASN A 199 18.23 8.59 16.18
C ASN A 199 18.79 8.95 14.81
N LEU A 200 19.66 8.10 14.25
CA LEU A 200 20.26 8.26 12.94
C LEU A 200 19.20 8.41 11.84
N ILE A 201 18.24 7.49 11.75
CA ILE A 201 17.21 7.55 10.70
C ILE A 201 16.24 8.73 10.93
N SER A 202 15.89 9.03 12.19
CA SER A 202 14.97 10.13 12.52
C SER A 202 15.48 11.51 12.09
N GLN A 203 16.79 11.73 12.07
CA GLN A 203 17.37 13.00 11.59
C GLN A 203 17.01 13.28 10.13
N TRP A 204 16.99 12.24 9.28
CA TRP A 204 16.60 12.36 7.88
C TRP A 204 15.09 12.56 7.68
N MET A 205 14.29 12.29 8.70
CA MET A 205 12.83 12.45 8.67
C MET A 205 12.39 13.84 9.16
N LEU A 206 13.31 14.70 9.58
CA LEU A 206 12.96 16.07 9.94
C LEU A 206 12.51 16.85 8.69
N PRO A 207 11.30 17.45 8.68
CA PRO A 207 10.84 18.24 7.55
C PRO A 207 11.72 19.49 7.42
N ALA A 208 12.53 19.56 6.37
CA ALA A 208 13.32 20.74 6.06
C ALA A 208 13.57 20.83 4.55
N PRO A 209 13.47 22.04 3.94
CA PRO A 209 13.80 22.25 2.53
C PRO A 209 15.25 21.89 2.20
N THR A 210 16.10 21.88 3.22
CA THR A 210 17.54 21.64 3.16
C THR A 210 17.94 20.28 3.73
N ASN A 211 17.00 19.34 3.94
CA ASN A 211 17.33 18.01 4.47
C ASN A 211 18.22 17.17 3.52
N GLY A 212 18.48 17.66 2.30
CA GLY A 212 19.41 17.06 1.35
C GLY A 212 18.91 15.75 0.73
N LEU A 213 17.64 15.39 0.94
CA LEU A 213 17.04 14.21 0.34
C LEU A 213 16.76 14.45 -1.15
N THR A 214 17.16 13.49 -1.98
CA THR A 214 16.76 13.43 -3.38
C THR A 214 15.42 12.71 -3.51
N LYS A 215 14.79 12.79 -4.70
CA LYS A 215 13.60 11.99 -5.02
C LYS A 215 13.83 10.49 -4.81
N GLU A 216 15.00 9.97 -5.21
CA GLU A 216 15.34 8.56 -5.01
C GLU A 216 15.48 8.18 -3.52
N ASP A 217 15.96 9.11 -2.70
CA ASP A 217 16.03 8.90 -1.25
C ASP A 217 14.64 8.83 -0.62
N GLU A 218 13.72 9.71 -1.04
CA GLU A 218 12.33 9.71 -0.58
C GLU A 218 11.67 8.37 -0.89
N ILE A 219 11.78 7.87 -2.12
CA ILE A 219 11.25 6.56 -2.53
C ILE A 219 11.87 5.45 -1.68
N THR A 220 13.18 5.50 -1.45
CA THR A 220 13.90 4.49 -0.65
C THR A 220 13.42 4.48 0.80
N LEU A 221 13.24 5.66 1.42
CA LEU A 221 12.73 5.78 2.79
C LEU A 221 11.28 5.31 2.90
N PHE A 222 10.45 5.65 1.91
CA PHE A 222 9.06 5.20 1.83
C PHE A 222 8.96 3.68 1.71
N GLY A 223 9.81 3.05 0.90
CA GLY A 223 9.91 1.60 0.78
C GLY A 223 10.48 0.89 2.03
N LEU A 224 10.96 1.64 3.03
CA LEU A 224 11.44 1.13 4.32
C LEU A 224 10.49 1.43 5.48
N LEU A 225 9.33 2.05 5.23
CA LEU A 225 8.38 2.42 6.28
C LEU A 225 7.84 1.21 7.07
N ASP A 226 7.89 0.00 6.51
CA ASP A 226 7.54 -1.23 7.22
C ASP A 226 8.49 -1.55 8.38
N HIS A 227 9.76 -1.14 8.25
CA HIS A 227 10.79 -1.29 9.27
C HIS A 227 10.87 -0.05 10.17
N ILE A 228 10.84 1.14 9.57
CA ILE A 228 10.88 2.42 10.29
C ILE A 228 9.67 2.54 11.23
N GLY A 229 8.48 2.14 10.77
CA GLY A 229 7.24 2.12 11.54
C GLY A 229 7.23 1.18 12.75
N ARG A 230 8.28 0.37 12.95
CA ARG A 230 8.45 -0.48 14.15
C ARG A 230 9.37 0.13 15.21
N GLY A 231 10.10 1.20 14.89
CA GLY A 231 11.11 1.78 15.78
C GLY A 231 10.95 3.28 15.98
N VAL A 232 10.66 4.01 14.90
CA VAL A 232 10.53 5.47 14.93
C VAL A 232 9.14 5.86 15.45
N PRO A 233 9.05 6.79 16.42
CA PRO A 233 7.76 7.20 16.95
C PRO A 233 6.95 8.09 15.98
N PRO A 234 5.62 8.18 16.18
CA PRO A 234 4.70 8.93 15.32
C PRO A 234 5.08 10.40 15.08
N ASN A 235 5.68 11.05 16.08
CA ASN A 235 6.04 12.48 16.05
C ASN A 235 7.11 12.82 15.00
N PHE A 236 7.90 11.86 14.54
CA PHE A 236 8.82 12.04 13.41
C PHE A 236 8.18 11.62 12.09
N LEU A 237 7.44 10.49 12.08
CA LEU A 237 6.81 9.95 10.87
C LEU A 237 5.74 10.87 10.29
N GLN A 238 4.83 11.34 11.13
CA GLN A 238 3.68 12.13 10.69
C GLN A 238 4.09 13.42 9.95
N PRO A 239 4.94 14.30 10.51
CA PRO A 239 5.32 15.51 9.81
C PRO A 239 6.18 15.22 8.57
N PHE A 240 7.01 14.17 8.58
CA PHE A 240 7.79 13.75 7.42
C PHE A 240 6.91 13.38 6.23
N ILE A 241 5.97 12.45 6.43
CA ILE A 241 5.12 11.93 5.36
C ILE A 241 4.23 13.06 4.81
N ALA A 242 3.63 13.86 5.70
CA ALA A 242 2.80 15.00 5.30
C ALA A 242 3.60 16.00 4.46
N TYR A 243 4.82 16.32 4.87
CA TYR A 243 5.70 17.23 4.15
C TYR A 243 6.05 16.73 2.75
N ILE A 244 6.52 15.47 2.63
CA ILE A 244 6.90 14.89 1.33
C ILE A 244 5.68 14.83 0.40
N PHE A 245 4.53 14.38 0.89
CA PHE A 245 3.32 14.35 0.07
C PHE A 245 2.88 15.75 -0.39
N GLN A 246 2.89 16.75 0.50
CA GLN A 246 2.55 18.12 0.14
C GLN A 246 3.51 18.70 -0.90
N GLN A 247 4.81 18.43 -0.79
CA GLN A 247 5.81 18.93 -1.74
C GLN A 247 5.75 18.27 -3.11
N ARG A 248 5.27 17.02 -3.18
CA ARG A 248 5.32 16.20 -4.40
C ARG A 248 3.96 16.07 -5.08
N ILE A 249 2.94 16.76 -4.58
CA ILE A 249 1.59 16.69 -5.14
C ILE A 249 1.50 17.18 -6.58
N SER A 250 2.34 18.16 -6.94
CA SER A 250 2.45 18.68 -8.30
C SER A 250 3.37 17.87 -9.22
N ASP A 251 3.94 16.76 -8.73
CA ASP A 251 4.75 15.83 -9.53
C ASP A 251 4.08 14.44 -9.56
N PRO A 252 3.18 14.21 -10.53
CA PRO A 252 2.41 12.98 -10.65
C PRO A 252 3.28 11.71 -10.67
N SER A 253 4.39 11.76 -11.40
CA SER A 253 5.27 10.60 -11.60
C SER A 253 5.91 10.16 -10.28
N HIS A 254 6.37 11.14 -9.49
CA HIS A 254 7.01 10.89 -8.22
C HIS A 254 6.00 10.53 -7.13
N MET A 255 4.85 11.21 -7.10
CA MET A 255 3.75 10.89 -6.20
C MET A 255 3.29 9.44 -6.39
N LYS A 256 3.16 8.98 -7.65
CA LYS A 256 2.86 7.59 -7.96
C LYS A 256 3.89 6.62 -7.34
N ALA A 257 5.18 6.88 -7.53
CA ALA A 257 6.24 6.03 -6.98
C ALA A 257 6.23 5.99 -5.44
N LEU A 258 5.91 7.11 -4.78
CA LEU A 258 5.72 7.17 -3.33
C LEU A 258 4.53 6.32 -2.89
N LEU A 259 3.38 6.44 -3.55
CA LEU A 259 2.18 5.65 -3.25
C LEU A 259 2.41 4.14 -3.46
N GLU A 260 3.09 3.75 -4.54
CA GLU A 260 3.49 2.36 -4.79
C GLU A 260 4.40 1.82 -3.68
N SER A 261 5.26 2.67 -3.12
CA SER A 261 6.14 2.32 -2.00
C SER A 261 5.38 2.19 -0.66
N VAL A 262 4.35 3.01 -0.42
CA VAL A 262 3.52 2.94 0.81
C VAL A 262 2.54 1.77 0.78
N LYS A 263 1.98 1.42 -0.38
CA LYS A 263 0.93 0.40 -0.48
C LYS A 263 1.19 -0.89 0.32
N PRO A 264 2.33 -1.60 0.16
CA PRO A 264 2.60 -2.83 0.91
C PRO A 264 2.77 -2.60 2.43
N VAL A 265 3.06 -1.36 2.84
CA VAL A 265 3.27 -0.98 4.23
C VAL A 265 1.93 -0.89 4.98
N LEU A 266 0.84 -0.53 4.29
CA LEU A 266 -0.49 -0.37 4.90
C LEU A 266 -1.03 -1.68 5.50
N THR A 267 -0.66 -2.81 4.90
CA THR A 267 -1.06 -4.17 5.31
C THR A 267 0.03 -4.94 6.04
N ALA A 268 1.20 -4.33 6.30
CA ALA A 268 2.33 -5.05 6.92
C ALA A 268 2.07 -5.37 8.40
N ASP A 269 2.19 -6.64 8.78
CA ASP A 269 1.81 -7.19 10.10
C ASP A 269 2.51 -6.56 11.31
N PHE A 270 3.74 -6.12 11.15
CA PHE A 270 4.64 -5.82 12.27
C PHE A 270 4.82 -4.32 12.56
N ILE A 271 4.07 -3.46 11.89
CA ILE A 271 4.07 -2.02 12.17
C ILE A 271 3.20 -1.76 13.39
N PHE A 272 3.62 -0.84 14.27
CA PHE A 272 2.78 -0.44 15.40
C PHE A 272 1.51 0.27 14.91
N ASP A 273 0.36 -0.05 15.50
CA ASP A 273 -0.94 0.51 15.09
C ASP A 273 -0.97 2.04 15.10
N THR A 274 -0.25 2.69 16.02
CA THR A 274 -0.10 4.15 16.05
C THR A 274 0.56 4.68 14.78
N ASN A 275 1.61 4.03 14.31
CA ASN A 275 2.31 4.39 13.07
C ASN A 275 1.50 4.00 11.82
N ARG A 276 0.77 2.88 11.85
CA ARG A 276 -0.17 2.53 10.78
C ARG A 276 -1.29 3.57 10.65
N ASN A 277 -1.80 4.09 11.77
CA ASN A 277 -2.78 5.17 11.77
C ASN A 277 -2.20 6.46 11.19
N VAL A 278 -0.94 6.80 11.45
CA VAL A 278 -0.25 7.94 10.83
C VAL A 278 -0.23 7.80 9.31
N LEU A 279 0.20 6.64 8.79
CA LEU A 279 0.21 6.36 7.35
C LEU A 279 -1.20 6.45 6.76
N SER A 280 -2.18 5.86 7.43
CA SER A 280 -3.57 5.86 6.98
C SER A 280 -4.17 7.26 6.92
N ASN A 281 -3.92 8.09 7.95
CA ASN A 281 -4.32 9.50 7.96
C ASN A 281 -3.66 10.30 6.84
N ALA A 282 -2.39 10.02 6.53
CA ALA A 282 -1.68 10.71 5.45
C ALA A 282 -2.28 10.39 4.08
N ILE A 283 -2.58 9.11 3.80
CA ILE A 283 -3.27 8.70 2.57
C ILE A 283 -4.68 9.30 2.51
N GLU A 284 -5.40 9.31 3.61
CA GLU A 284 -6.73 9.92 3.68
C GLU A 284 -6.71 11.43 3.34
N HIS A 285 -5.72 12.17 3.85
CA HIS A 285 -5.59 13.60 3.58
C HIS A 285 -5.26 13.93 2.11
N LEU A 286 -4.73 12.98 1.35
CA LEU A 286 -4.50 13.17 -0.09
C LEU A 286 -5.81 13.27 -0.88
N ASN A 287 -6.94 12.75 -0.37
CA ASN A 287 -8.19 12.66 -1.13
C ASN A 287 -8.67 14.01 -1.67
N GLU A 288 -8.51 15.09 -0.91
CA GLU A 288 -8.99 16.43 -1.29
C GLU A 288 -8.11 17.08 -2.36
N ASN A 289 -6.84 16.71 -2.42
CA ASN A 289 -5.84 17.38 -3.26
C ASN A 289 -5.43 16.58 -4.50
N MET A 290 -5.86 15.31 -4.60
CA MET A 290 -5.64 14.47 -5.77
C MET A 290 -6.63 14.82 -6.88
N ASP A 291 -6.17 14.92 -8.12
CA ASP A 291 -7.04 15.09 -9.28
C ASP A 291 -7.62 13.74 -9.71
N PRO A 292 -8.95 13.54 -9.65
CA PRO A 292 -9.58 12.29 -10.10
C PRO A 292 -9.46 12.03 -11.62
N THR A 293 -9.08 13.04 -12.42
CA THR A 293 -8.91 12.92 -13.87
C THR A 293 -7.54 12.41 -14.27
N ASP A 294 -6.52 12.51 -13.40
CA ASP A 294 -5.23 11.86 -13.61
C ASP A 294 -5.34 10.38 -13.24
N GLU A 295 -5.76 9.57 -14.22
CA GLU A 295 -5.95 8.14 -14.03
C GLU A 295 -4.70 7.43 -13.50
N ALA A 296 -3.49 7.85 -13.89
CA ALA A 296 -2.27 7.13 -13.55
C ALA A 296 -1.96 7.22 -12.04
N VAL A 297 -2.03 8.42 -11.47
CA VAL A 297 -1.82 8.63 -10.03
C VAL A 297 -3.05 8.20 -9.25
N TYR A 298 -4.24 8.56 -9.72
CA TYR A 298 -5.47 8.29 -8.99
C TYR A 298 -5.76 6.79 -8.89
N ASN A 299 -5.43 5.97 -9.91
CA ASN A 299 -5.53 4.52 -9.80
C ASN A 299 -4.62 3.94 -8.71
N THR A 300 -3.41 4.48 -8.57
CA THR A 300 -2.47 4.07 -7.52
C THR A 300 -2.98 4.49 -6.14
N TYR A 301 -3.55 5.70 -6.05
CA TYR A 301 -4.19 6.21 -4.84
C TYR A 301 -5.38 5.35 -4.40
N LYS A 302 -6.31 5.02 -5.31
CA LYS A 302 -7.44 4.13 -5.04
C LYS A 302 -6.98 2.77 -4.51
N ALA A 303 -5.91 2.22 -5.10
CA ALA A 303 -5.34 0.95 -4.64
C ALA A 303 -4.77 1.04 -3.22
N CYS A 304 -4.17 2.17 -2.82
CA CYS A 304 -3.76 2.41 -1.43
C CYS A 304 -4.97 2.53 -0.50
N VAL A 305 -6.03 3.24 -0.91
CA VAL A 305 -7.26 3.37 -0.11
C VAL A 305 -7.91 2.01 0.15
N ALA A 306 -7.89 1.11 -0.83
CA ALA A 306 -8.41 -0.25 -0.69
C ALA A 306 -7.61 -1.13 0.29
N ASP A 307 -6.39 -0.73 0.66
CA ASP A 307 -5.54 -1.39 1.64
C ASP A 307 -5.58 -0.71 3.04
N LEU A 308 -6.38 0.35 3.21
CA LEU A 308 -6.54 1.01 4.50
C LEU A 308 -7.38 0.18 5.49
N PRO A 309 -7.21 0.39 6.81
CA PRO A 309 -8.13 -0.17 7.79
C PRO A 309 -9.56 0.36 7.59
N GLN A 310 -10.58 -0.49 7.79
CA GLN A 310 -12.00 -0.19 7.54
C GLN A 310 -12.44 1.18 8.08
N LYS A 311 -12.03 1.55 9.30
CA LYS A 311 -12.39 2.84 9.92
C LYS A 311 -12.00 4.07 9.06
N HIS A 312 -10.88 3.99 8.35
CA HIS A 312 -10.41 5.08 7.48
C HIS A 312 -11.19 5.11 6.18
N ILE A 313 -11.51 3.93 5.63
CA ILE A 313 -12.30 3.84 4.41
C ILE A 313 -13.73 4.37 4.66
N GLU A 314 -14.35 4.04 5.80
CA GLU A 314 -15.65 4.59 6.16
C GLU A 314 -15.61 6.11 6.30
N ARG A 315 -14.63 6.66 7.02
CA ARG A 315 -14.49 8.12 7.19
C ARG A 315 -14.34 8.84 5.84
N LEU A 316 -13.61 8.25 4.90
CA LEU A 316 -13.42 8.76 3.54
C LEU A 316 -14.66 8.63 2.64
N THR A 317 -15.42 7.54 2.77
CA THR A 317 -16.38 7.13 1.73
C THR A 317 -17.83 7.02 2.18
N SER A 318 -18.13 7.16 3.47
CA SER A 318 -19.48 7.06 4.05
C SER A 318 -20.08 8.45 4.28
N PRO A 319 -21.04 8.90 3.45
CA PRO A 319 -21.66 10.21 3.62
C PRO A 319 -22.33 10.42 4.97
N SER A 320 -22.83 9.34 5.60
CA SER A 320 -23.45 9.41 6.93
C SER A 320 -22.51 9.90 8.04
N LEU A 321 -21.18 9.86 7.82
CA LEU A 321 -20.16 10.35 8.75
C LEU A 321 -19.72 11.79 8.49
N TRP A 322 -20.21 12.43 7.43
CA TRP A 322 -19.77 13.77 7.04
C TRP A 322 -20.68 14.85 7.61
N TRP A 323 -20.07 15.99 7.95
CA TRP A 323 -20.83 17.18 8.34
C TRP A 323 -21.62 17.76 7.15
N GLU A 324 -21.03 17.72 5.96
CA GLU A 324 -21.64 18.23 4.73
C GLU A 324 -21.38 17.24 3.58
N VAL A 325 -22.44 16.99 2.79
CA VAL A 325 -22.40 16.14 1.61
C VAL A 325 -22.49 17.01 0.36
N THR A 326 -21.41 17.06 -0.42
CA THR A 326 -21.33 17.79 -1.70
C THR A 326 -21.27 16.82 -2.88
N ASN A 327 -21.65 17.28 -4.08
CA ASN A 327 -21.60 16.46 -5.29
C ASN A 327 -20.20 15.91 -5.59
N GLU A 328 -19.17 16.76 -5.43
CA GLU A 328 -17.78 16.36 -5.68
C GLU A 328 -17.30 15.32 -4.67
N ARG A 329 -17.57 15.54 -3.38
CA ARG A 329 -17.17 14.61 -2.31
C ARG A 329 -17.86 13.27 -2.47
N LEU A 330 -19.15 13.27 -2.80
CA LEU A 330 -19.93 12.08 -3.07
C LEU A 330 -19.39 11.31 -4.28
N TYR A 331 -19.00 12.00 -5.36
CA TYR A 331 -18.39 11.38 -6.53
C TYR A 331 -17.06 10.69 -6.19
N ARG A 332 -16.14 11.40 -5.51
CA ARG A 332 -14.85 10.82 -5.06
C ARG A 332 -15.07 9.60 -4.18
N ALA A 333 -15.98 9.70 -3.21
CA ALA A 333 -16.34 8.60 -2.33
C ALA A 333 -16.91 7.41 -3.09
N ALA A 334 -17.76 7.64 -4.09
CA ALA A 334 -18.30 6.57 -4.91
C ALA A 334 -17.23 5.84 -5.69
N VAL A 335 -16.32 6.57 -6.34
CA VAL A 335 -15.20 5.96 -7.07
C VAL A 335 -14.33 5.12 -6.13
N LEU A 336 -14.01 5.62 -4.94
CA LEU A 336 -13.21 4.88 -3.94
C LEU A 336 -13.94 3.64 -3.41
N ARG A 337 -15.20 3.79 -2.98
CA ARG A 337 -15.99 2.69 -2.37
C ARG A 337 -16.30 1.60 -3.39
N CYS A 338 -16.56 1.99 -4.63
CA CYS A 338 -16.71 1.07 -5.76
C CYS A 338 -15.41 0.29 -6.00
N HIS A 339 -14.25 0.96 -6.05
CA HIS A 339 -12.97 0.28 -6.20
C HIS A 339 -12.65 -0.69 -5.06
N VAL A 340 -12.98 -0.31 -3.82
CA VAL A 340 -12.83 -1.19 -2.65
C VAL A 340 -13.75 -2.42 -2.79
N ALA A 341 -14.99 -2.23 -3.24
CA ALA A 341 -15.94 -3.32 -3.48
C ALA A 341 -15.49 -4.29 -4.57
N GLU A 342 -14.65 -3.86 -5.52
CA GLU A 342 -14.08 -4.70 -6.57
C GLU A 342 -12.88 -5.54 -6.11
N LYS A 343 -12.26 -5.20 -4.96
CA LYS A 343 -10.99 -5.80 -4.52
C LYS A 343 -11.13 -7.27 -4.15
N ASP A 344 -12.16 -7.60 -3.37
CA ASP A 344 -12.42 -8.96 -2.90
C ASP A 344 -13.76 -9.47 -3.47
N PRO A 345 -13.73 -10.31 -4.52
CA PRO A 345 -14.94 -10.84 -5.12
C PRO A 345 -15.74 -11.78 -4.20
N GLU A 346 -15.12 -12.36 -3.16
CA GLU A 346 -15.78 -13.35 -2.30
C GLU A 346 -16.59 -12.71 -1.17
N GLU A 347 -16.21 -11.52 -0.72
CA GLU A 347 -16.91 -10.77 0.32
C GLU A 347 -18.17 -10.08 -0.25
N MET A 348 -19.25 -9.95 0.52
CA MET A 348 -20.47 -9.26 0.09
C MET A 348 -20.29 -7.75 0.22
N ALA A 349 -20.10 -7.05 -0.90
CA ALA A 349 -19.73 -5.64 -0.96
C ALA A 349 -20.85 -4.71 -1.46
N LEU A 350 -21.81 -5.19 -2.25
CA LEU A 350 -22.90 -4.34 -2.78
C LEU A 350 -23.76 -3.66 -1.69
N PRO A 351 -24.13 -4.34 -0.58
CA PRO A 351 -24.86 -3.67 0.51
C PRO A 351 -24.10 -2.48 1.11
N TRP A 352 -22.77 -2.45 0.98
CA TRP A 352 -21.93 -1.38 1.47
C TRP A 352 -22.09 -0.09 0.66
N LEU A 353 -22.53 -0.18 -0.59
CA LEU A 353 -22.80 0.97 -1.47
C LEU A 353 -24.11 1.69 -1.11
N ASN A 354 -24.96 1.09 -0.28
CA ASN A 354 -26.27 1.63 0.07
C ASN A 354 -26.23 3.05 0.67
N ASP A 355 -25.22 3.37 1.49
CA ASP A 355 -25.07 4.70 2.09
C ASP A 355 -24.81 5.79 1.02
N LEU A 356 -24.06 5.43 -0.04
CA LEU A 356 -23.87 6.30 -1.20
C LEU A 356 -25.16 6.46 -1.99
N VAL A 357 -25.92 5.37 -2.18
CA VAL A 357 -27.21 5.40 -2.90
C VAL A 357 -28.19 6.34 -2.19
N ASP A 358 -28.35 6.21 -0.87
CA ASP A 358 -29.26 7.05 -0.08
C ASP A 358 -28.91 8.53 -0.18
N SER A 359 -27.62 8.82 -0.09
CA SER A 359 -27.09 10.18 -0.14
C SER A 359 -27.22 10.79 -1.54
N ALA A 360 -26.88 10.03 -2.57
CA ALA A 360 -27.03 10.42 -3.96
C ALA A 360 -28.47 10.74 -4.36
N ALA A 361 -29.40 9.91 -3.86
CA ALA A 361 -30.83 10.05 -4.12
C ALA A 361 -31.42 11.28 -3.41
N SER A 362 -30.75 11.81 -2.37
CA SER A 362 -31.24 12.94 -1.57
C SER A 362 -30.67 14.29 -1.99
N LEU A 363 -29.59 14.32 -2.78
CA LEU A 363 -28.97 15.57 -3.23
C LEU A 363 -29.50 15.99 -4.61
N PRO A 364 -29.71 17.29 -4.87
CA PRO A 364 -30.11 17.80 -6.19
C PRO A 364 -29.00 17.70 -7.25
N GLY A 365 -29.40 17.45 -8.50
CA GLY A 365 -28.53 17.50 -9.68
C GLY A 365 -28.47 16.21 -10.50
N ASP A 366 -27.68 16.24 -11.57
CA ASP A 366 -27.43 15.08 -12.43
C ASP A 366 -26.61 14.02 -11.67
N ARG A 367 -27.00 12.75 -11.86
CA ARG A 367 -26.40 11.57 -11.23
C ARG A 367 -25.90 10.56 -12.26
N SER A 368 -25.88 10.91 -13.54
CA SER A 368 -25.46 10.02 -14.62
C SER A 368 -24.02 9.51 -14.43
N HIS A 369 -23.09 10.38 -14.00
CA HIS A 369 -21.72 9.96 -13.70
C HIS A 369 -21.65 8.95 -12.54
N LEU A 370 -22.36 9.22 -11.44
CA LEU A 370 -22.40 8.30 -10.30
C LEU A 370 -23.02 6.96 -10.69
N LEU A 371 -24.12 7.01 -11.43
CA LEU A 371 -24.79 5.83 -11.95
C LEU A 371 -23.85 5.00 -12.84
N SER A 372 -23.04 5.65 -13.69
CA SER A 372 -22.02 5.00 -14.51
C SER A 372 -20.95 4.30 -13.66
N VAL A 373 -20.39 4.99 -12.65
CA VAL A 373 -19.38 4.43 -11.74
C VAL A 373 -19.92 3.20 -11.00
N MET A 374 -21.11 3.32 -10.41
CA MET A 374 -21.75 2.20 -9.72
C MET A 374 -22.05 1.05 -10.68
N SER A 375 -22.54 1.34 -11.89
CA SER A 375 -22.88 0.30 -12.87
C SER A 375 -21.66 -0.46 -13.37
N ASN A 376 -20.50 0.20 -13.53
CA ASN A 376 -19.23 -0.49 -13.80
C ASN A 376 -18.87 -1.47 -12.68
N THR A 377 -19.11 -1.08 -11.42
CA THR A 377 -18.90 -1.98 -10.27
C THR A 377 -19.83 -3.19 -10.35
N LEU A 378 -21.09 -3.01 -10.78
CA LEU A 378 -22.04 -4.11 -10.94
C LEU A 378 -21.61 -5.12 -12.01
N VAL A 379 -20.84 -4.70 -13.02
CA VAL A 379 -20.27 -5.60 -14.03
C VAL A 379 -19.29 -6.57 -13.38
N THR A 380 -18.39 -6.04 -12.54
CA THR A 380 -17.43 -6.83 -11.77
C THR A 380 -18.13 -7.67 -10.70
N ARG A 381 -19.21 -7.14 -10.10
CA ARG A 381 -20.03 -7.74 -9.03
C ARG A 381 -21.27 -8.44 -9.57
N CYS A 382 -21.05 -9.45 -10.41
CA CYS A 382 -22.12 -10.21 -11.07
C CYS A 382 -22.47 -11.56 -10.40
N LEU A 383 -21.96 -11.81 -9.19
CA LEU A 383 -22.31 -13.02 -8.42
C LEU A 383 -23.80 -13.03 -8.10
N VAL A 384 -24.51 -14.02 -8.65
CA VAL A 384 -25.98 -14.03 -8.68
C VAL A 384 -26.62 -13.90 -7.30
N ASN A 385 -26.09 -14.57 -6.28
CA ASN A 385 -26.62 -14.50 -4.91
C ASN A 385 -26.55 -13.07 -4.35
N GLU A 386 -25.45 -12.37 -4.60
CA GLU A 386 -25.30 -10.99 -4.17
C GLU A 386 -26.20 -10.06 -4.97
N SER A 387 -26.14 -10.14 -6.31
CA SER A 387 -26.91 -9.28 -7.22
C SER A 387 -28.41 -9.35 -6.93
N THR A 388 -28.97 -10.55 -6.79
CA THR A 388 -30.39 -10.76 -6.48
C THR A 388 -30.77 -10.23 -5.10
N SER A 389 -29.94 -10.50 -4.08
CA SER A 389 -30.19 -10.02 -2.72
C SER A 389 -30.16 -8.50 -2.62
N TRP A 390 -29.17 -7.85 -3.26
CA TRP A 390 -29.03 -6.40 -3.24
C TRP A 390 -30.12 -5.72 -4.07
N PHE A 391 -30.53 -6.29 -5.21
CA PHE A 391 -31.68 -5.82 -5.98
C PHE A 391 -32.95 -5.76 -5.13
N LEU A 392 -33.24 -6.82 -4.36
CA LEU A 392 -34.41 -6.85 -3.46
C LEU A 392 -34.29 -5.82 -2.33
N GLN A 393 -33.09 -5.54 -1.82
CA GLN A 393 -32.87 -4.47 -0.83
C GLN A 393 -33.18 -3.09 -1.42
N LEU A 394 -32.68 -2.80 -2.62
CA LEU A 394 -32.97 -1.54 -3.33
C LEU A 394 -34.46 -1.39 -3.62
N LEU A 395 -35.13 -2.49 -4.01
CA LEU A 395 -36.57 -2.52 -4.24
C LEU A 395 -37.37 -2.22 -2.96
N GLY A 396 -36.94 -2.77 -1.83
CA GLY A 396 -37.49 -2.49 -0.51
C GLY A 396 -37.37 -1.02 -0.13
N ARG A 397 -36.18 -0.43 -0.31
CA ARG A 397 -35.91 0.99 -0.04
C ARG A 397 -36.75 1.92 -0.92
N LEU A 398 -36.85 1.63 -2.22
CA LEU A 398 -37.70 2.39 -3.13
C LEU A 398 -39.18 2.32 -2.72
N ARG A 399 -39.66 1.15 -2.31
CA ARG A 399 -41.03 0.99 -1.78
C ARG A 399 -41.27 1.88 -0.57
N ASP A 400 -40.31 1.97 0.34
CA ASP A 400 -40.43 2.79 1.53
C ASP A 400 -40.46 4.28 1.17
N HIS A 401 -39.67 4.71 0.19
CA HIS A 401 -39.72 6.10 -0.33
C HIS A 401 -41.02 6.44 -1.05
N LEU A 402 -41.64 5.49 -1.75
CA LEU A 402 -42.95 5.68 -2.40
C LEU A 402 -44.11 5.80 -1.38
N LYS A 403 -43.99 5.16 -0.21
CA LYS A 403 -45.02 5.18 0.84
C LYS A 403 -44.91 6.35 1.79
N ARG A 404 -43.75 7.01 1.88
CA ARG A 404 -43.56 8.18 2.74
C ARG A 404 -44.49 9.30 2.29
N LYS A 405 -45.24 9.86 3.23
CA LYS A 405 -46.00 11.09 3.01
C LYS A 405 -45.00 12.24 2.83
N THR A 406 -45.25 13.05 1.82
CA THR A 406 -44.41 14.19 1.47
C THR A 406 -45.18 15.44 1.82
N ASP A 407 -44.48 16.45 2.34
CA ASP A 407 -45.10 17.74 2.61
C ASP A 407 -45.58 18.37 1.30
N ASP A 408 -46.71 19.07 1.33
CA ASP A 408 -47.37 19.67 0.15
C ASP A 408 -46.61 20.88 -0.44
N ASN A 409 -45.30 21.00 -0.19
CA ASN A 409 -44.47 22.04 -0.77
C ASN A 409 -43.73 21.53 -2.02
N LEU A 410 -43.51 22.44 -2.99
CA LEU A 410 -42.91 22.11 -4.28
C LEU A 410 -41.50 21.53 -4.17
N VAL A 411 -40.74 21.95 -3.15
CA VAL A 411 -39.36 21.50 -2.92
C VAL A 411 -39.35 20.03 -2.52
N ALA A 412 -40.16 19.64 -1.53
CA ALA A 412 -40.26 18.27 -1.04
C ALA A 412 -40.78 17.32 -2.13
N MET A 413 -41.72 17.76 -2.98
CA MET A 413 -42.18 16.97 -4.13
C MET A 413 -41.04 16.74 -5.15
N HIS A 414 -40.25 17.76 -5.45
CA HIS A 414 -39.13 17.65 -6.38
C HIS A 414 -38.02 16.72 -5.85
N GLU A 415 -37.64 16.87 -4.58
CA GLU A 415 -36.67 16.00 -3.91
C GLU A 415 -37.15 14.53 -3.89
N GLN A 416 -38.42 14.30 -3.59
CA GLN A 416 -38.98 12.94 -3.62
C GLN A 416 -38.96 12.36 -5.04
N GLN A 417 -39.35 13.15 -6.05
CA GLN A 417 -39.31 12.72 -7.44
C GLN A 417 -37.90 12.33 -7.86
N GLN A 418 -36.91 13.15 -7.53
CA GLN A 418 -35.51 12.87 -7.85
C GLN A 418 -35.02 11.60 -7.16
N ARG A 419 -35.34 11.43 -5.88
CA ARG A 419 -35.01 10.22 -5.11
C ARG A 419 -35.56 8.96 -5.77
N ILE A 420 -36.85 8.95 -6.06
CA ILE A 420 -37.52 7.83 -6.74
C ILE A 420 -36.89 7.55 -8.10
N THR A 421 -36.61 8.61 -8.86
CA THR A 421 -36.02 8.51 -10.20
C THR A 421 -34.62 7.90 -10.15
N PHE A 422 -33.77 8.30 -9.22
CA PHE A 422 -32.42 7.75 -9.09
C PHE A 422 -32.43 6.27 -8.69
N TYR A 423 -33.31 5.88 -7.76
CA TYR A 423 -33.49 4.49 -7.39
C TYR A 423 -33.98 3.62 -8.56
N LEU A 424 -34.97 4.10 -9.33
CA LEU A 424 -35.44 3.42 -10.53
C LEU A 424 -34.34 3.26 -11.57
N ASP A 425 -33.58 4.33 -11.82
CA ASP A 425 -32.44 4.34 -12.72
C ASP A 425 -31.41 3.28 -12.35
N LEU A 426 -31.06 3.16 -11.07
CA LEU A 426 -30.11 2.17 -10.57
C LEU A 426 -30.65 0.74 -10.67
N LEU A 427 -31.94 0.52 -10.36
CA LEU A 427 -32.59 -0.79 -10.51
C LEU A 427 -32.60 -1.24 -11.97
N VAL A 428 -32.99 -0.36 -12.90
CA VAL A 428 -33.01 -0.65 -14.34
C VAL A 428 -31.59 -0.91 -14.85
N MET A 429 -30.61 -0.08 -14.45
CA MET A 429 -29.21 -0.33 -14.80
C MET A 429 -28.70 -1.66 -14.26
N GLY A 430 -29.04 -2.04 -13.02
CA GLY A 430 -28.71 -3.34 -12.46
C GLY A 430 -29.26 -4.50 -13.31
N LEU A 431 -30.53 -4.44 -13.72
CA LEU A 431 -31.14 -5.45 -14.60
C LEU A 431 -30.42 -5.53 -15.96
N ILE A 432 -30.05 -4.39 -16.55
CA ILE A 432 -29.30 -4.35 -17.81
C ILE A 432 -27.89 -4.94 -17.64
N VAL A 433 -27.22 -4.64 -16.53
CA VAL A 433 -25.88 -5.15 -16.24
C VAL A 433 -25.90 -6.65 -15.99
N TRP A 434 -26.76 -7.14 -15.10
CA TRP A 434 -26.79 -8.57 -14.75
C TRP A 434 -27.41 -9.46 -15.84
N SER A 435 -28.17 -8.88 -16.78
CA SER A 435 -28.58 -9.59 -18.01
C SER A 435 -27.46 -9.70 -19.05
N GLY A 436 -26.35 -8.97 -18.88
CA GLY A 436 -25.24 -8.91 -19.83
C GLY A 436 -25.46 -7.96 -21.03
N LEU A 437 -26.64 -7.34 -21.14
CA LEU A 437 -26.96 -6.46 -22.28
C LEU A 437 -26.24 -5.13 -22.25
N TRP A 438 -25.66 -4.75 -21.12
CA TRP A 438 -24.78 -3.58 -21.00
C TRP A 438 -23.63 -3.61 -22.03
N ALA A 439 -23.13 -4.80 -22.41
CA ALA A 439 -22.01 -4.95 -23.35
C ALA A 439 -22.30 -4.41 -24.77
N THR A 440 -23.55 -4.11 -25.09
CA THR A 440 -23.97 -3.54 -26.38
C THR A 440 -23.70 -2.04 -26.51
N ASN A 441 -23.44 -1.34 -25.40
CA ASN A 441 -23.29 0.11 -25.35
C ASN A 441 -22.22 0.51 -24.32
N HIS A 442 -21.63 1.71 -24.46
CA HIS A 442 -20.74 2.24 -23.42
C HIS A 442 -21.54 2.59 -22.15
N MET A 443 -20.99 2.26 -20.97
CA MET A 443 -21.68 2.45 -19.68
C MET A 443 -22.10 3.90 -19.43
N GLN A 444 -21.26 4.86 -19.83
CA GLN A 444 -21.56 6.28 -19.72
C GLN A 444 -22.79 6.67 -20.55
N VAL A 445 -22.90 6.18 -21.79
CA VAL A 445 -24.05 6.45 -22.67
C VAL A 445 -25.33 5.84 -22.08
N LEU A 446 -25.25 4.64 -21.52
CA LEU A 446 -26.38 4.01 -20.83
C LEU A 446 -26.85 4.84 -19.63
N ALA A 447 -25.91 5.34 -18.83
CA ALA A 447 -26.24 6.16 -17.66
C ALA A 447 -26.91 7.50 -18.05
N GLU A 448 -26.38 8.17 -19.07
CA GLU A 448 -26.87 9.48 -19.55
C GLU A 448 -28.20 9.39 -20.32
N THR A 449 -28.55 8.22 -20.89
CA THR A 449 -29.68 8.09 -21.82
C THR A 449 -30.82 7.21 -21.25
N PRO A 450 -31.83 7.77 -20.57
CA PRO A 450 -32.97 7.00 -20.06
C PRO A 450 -33.74 6.22 -21.14
N ALA A 451 -33.91 6.80 -22.33
CA ALA A 451 -34.64 6.15 -23.43
C ALA A 451 -33.96 4.86 -23.92
N LEU A 452 -32.62 4.78 -23.85
CA LEU A 452 -31.87 3.58 -24.19
C LEU A 452 -32.06 2.51 -23.11
N ARG A 453 -32.04 2.90 -21.84
CA ARG A 453 -32.32 2.03 -20.71
C ARG A 453 -33.73 1.44 -20.78
N ASP A 454 -34.73 2.25 -21.14
CA ASP A 454 -36.11 1.80 -21.36
C ASP A 454 -36.20 0.74 -22.47
N ARG A 455 -35.53 0.96 -23.60
CA ARG A 455 -35.48 -0.02 -24.71
C ARG A 455 -34.82 -1.34 -24.30
N LEU A 456 -33.80 -1.30 -23.45
CA LEU A 456 -33.06 -2.49 -23.01
C LEU A 456 -33.72 -3.21 -21.84
N LEU A 457 -34.63 -2.56 -21.11
CA LEU A 457 -35.28 -3.14 -19.93
C LEU A 457 -36.04 -4.42 -20.26
N LEU A 458 -36.88 -4.41 -21.29
CA LEU A 458 -37.69 -5.57 -21.67
C LEU A 458 -36.81 -6.76 -22.09
N PRO A 459 -35.84 -6.62 -23.02
CA PRO A 459 -34.87 -7.67 -23.31
C PRO A 459 -34.09 -8.17 -22.09
N SER A 460 -33.73 -7.27 -21.16
CA SER A 460 -32.99 -7.66 -19.94
C SER A 460 -33.80 -8.62 -19.07
N LEU A 461 -35.10 -8.35 -18.91
CA LEU A 461 -36.01 -9.21 -18.16
C LEU A 461 -36.21 -10.57 -18.84
N VAL A 462 -36.27 -10.62 -20.17
CA VAL A 462 -36.32 -11.90 -20.92
C VAL A 462 -35.08 -12.72 -20.62
N THR A 463 -33.89 -12.13 -20.74
CA THR A 463 -32.63 -12.85 -20.49
C THR A 463 -32.54 -13.34 -19.04
N LEU A 464 -32.89 -12.50 -18.06
CA LEU A 464 -32.87 -12.87 -16.64
C LEU A 464 -33.91 -13.94 -16.29
N SER A 465 -35.08 -13.93 -16.94
CA SER A 465 -36.11 -14.95 -16.71
C SER A 465 -35.67 -16.37 -17.09
N GLY A 466 -34.74 -16.48 -18.05
CA GLY A 466 -34.13 -17.74 -18.43
C GLY A 466 -33.13 -18.29 -17.39
N GLN A 467 -32.77 -17.49 -16.37
CA GLN A 467 -31.83 -17.89 -15.33
C GLN A 467 -32.59 -18.37 -14.08
N PRO A 468 -32.44 -19.64 -13.66
CA PRO A 468 -33.19 -20.20 -12.52
C PRO A 468 -33.06 -19.40 -11.21
N ALA A 469 -31.88 -18.84 -10.96
CA ALA A 469 -31.59 -18.07 -9.77
C ALA A 469 -32.30 -16.71 -9.71
N TRP A 470 -32.80 -16.19 -10.84
CA TRP A 470 -33.54 -14.92 -10.89
C TRP A 470 -35.06 -15.10 -10.78
N VAL A 471 -35.60 -16.31 -10.95
CA VAL A 471 -37.06 -16.57 -10.99
C VAL A 471 -37.78 -16.04 -9.76
N GLN A 472 -37.25 -16.31 -8.56
CA GLN A 472 -37.85 -15.84 -7.31
C GLN A 472 -37.78 -14.32 -7.19
N THR A 473 -36.64 -13.72 -7.55
CA THR A 473 -36.41 -12.27 -7.52
C THR A 473 -37.32 -11.53 -8.48
N LEU A 474 -37.48 -12.04 -9.71
CA LEU A 474 -38.39 -11.47 -10.72
C LEU A 474 -39.86 -11.62 -10.32
N SER A 475 -40.22 -12.71 -9.65
CA SER A 475 -41.57 -12.89 -9.09
C SER A 475 -41.87 -11.84 -8.01
N GLN A 476 -40.91 -11.56 -7.13
CA GLN A 476 -41.03 -10.47 -6.15
C GLN A 476 -41.07 -9.09 -6.81
N PHE A 477 -40.29 -8.90 -7.87
CA PHE A 477 -40.30 -7.66 -8.65
C PHE A 477 -41.65 -7.40 -9.32
N LEU A 478 -42.27 -8.43 -9.91
CA LEU A 478 -43.64 -8.36 -10.45
C LEU A 478 -44.65 -7.94 -9.37
N ASN A 479 -44.63 -8.62 -8.23
CA ASN A 479 -45.52 -8.30 -7.11
C ASN A 479 -45.36 -6.85 -6.66
N TRP A 480 -44.11 -6.38 -6.61
CA TRP A 480 -43.80 -5.00 -6.27
C TRP A 480 -44.33 -4.01 -7.32
N MET A 481 -44.07 -4.25 -8.61
CA MET A 481 -44.53 -3.38 -9.70
C MET A 481 -46.05 -3.21 -9.69
N VAL A 482 -46.78 -4.33 -9.50
CA VAL A 482 -48.25 -4.29 -9.39
C VAL A 482 -48.69 -3.52 -8.16
N SER A 483 -48.04 -3.72 -7.01
CA SER A 483 -48.41 -3.03 -5.76
C SER A 483 -48.13 -1.54 -5.76
N CYS A 484 -47.14 -1.09 -6.52
CA CYS A 484 -46.67 0.29 -6.56
C CYS A 484 -47.03 1.01 -7.86
N HIS A 485 -47.78 0.40 -8.77
CA HIS A 485 -47.99 0.92 -10.12
C HIS A 485 -48.56 2.34 -10.15
N THR A 486 -49.66 2.59 -9.45
CA THR A 486 -50.33 3.89 -9.40
C THR A 486 -49.44 4.97 -8.79
N LEU A 487 -48.65 4.62 -7.77
CA LEU A 487 -47.69 5.52 -7.16
C LEU A 487 -46.54 5.84 -8.12
N LEU A 488 -46.02 4.84 -8.84
CA LEU A 488 -44.92 5.00 -9.79
C LEU A 488 -45.30 5.82 -11.01
N GLN A 489 -46.53 5.69 -11.52
CA GLN A 489 -47.01 6.48 -12.67
C GLN A 489 -46.85 7.98 -12.43
N ASN A 490 -47.07 8.46 -11.19
CA ASN A 490 -46.95 9.87 -10.83
C ASN A 490 -45.53 10.44 -10.98
N TYR A 491 -44.50 9.58 -10.91
CA TYR A 491 -43.10 10.00 -10.96
C TYR A 491 -42.38 9.61 -12.27
N ASN A 492 -42.87 8.57 -12.96
CA ASN A 492 -42.14 7.88 -14.01
C ASN A 492 -42.76 7.98 -15.42
N ALA A 493 -43.89 8.68 -15.57
CA ALA A 493 -44.66 8.69 -16.83
C ALA A 493 -43.87 9.09 -18.09
N SER A 494 -42.73 9.78 -17.95
CA SER A 494 -41.90 10.22 -19.08
C SER A 494 -40.59 9.43 -19.27
N ARG A 495 -40.23 8.49 -18.38
CA ARG A 495 -38.90 7.84 -18.40
C ARG A 495 -38.90 6.35 -18.74
N TYR A 496 -39.75 5.55 -18.09
CA TYR A 496 -39.81 4.12 -18.35
C TYR A 496 -41.24 3.62 -18.58
N HIS A 497 -41.44 2.89 -19.67
CA HIS A 497 -42.73 2.30 -20.03
C HIS A 497 -42.90 0.95 -19.34
N LEU A 498 -43.32 0.95 -18.07
CA LEU A 498 -43.39 -0.24 -17.22
C LEU A 498 -44.53 -1.22 -17.56
N GLY A 499 -45.46 -0.86 -18.45
CA GLY A 499 -46.58 -1.73 -18.85
C GLY A 499 -46.11 -3.03 -19.50
N SER A 500 -45.31 -2.94 -20.57
CA SER A 500 -44.80 -4.12 -21.29
C SER A 500 -43.89 -5.01 -20.42
N PRO A 501 -42.94 -4.46 -19.63
CA PRO A 501 -42.20 -5.21 -18.62
C PRO A 501 -43.09 -5.96 -17.61
N THR A 502 -44.16 -5.31 -17.11
CA THR A 502 -45.07 -5.94 -16.14
C THR A 502 -45.84 -7.09 -16.77
N LEU A 503 -46.37 -6.90 -17.98
CA LEU A 503 -47.06 -7.95 -18.72
C LEU A 503 -46.13 -9.14 -18.98
N LEU A 504 -44.90 -8.87 -19.43
CA LEU A 504 -43.90 -9.91 -19.68
C LEU A 504 -43.63 -10.73 -18.41
N LEU A 505 -43.32 -10.09 -17.29
CA LEU A 505 -43.05 -10.81 -16.04
C LEU A 505 -44.26 -11.63 -15.58
N ALA A 506 -45.48 -11.14 -15.80
CA ALA A 506 -46.68 -11.90 -15.51
C ALA A 506 -46.80 -13.16 -16.40
N THR A 507 -46.53 -13.03 -17.71
CA THR A 507 -46.55 -14.18 -18.64
C THR A 507 -45.47 -15.22 -18.35
N LEU A 508 -44.30 -14.76 -17.90
CA LEU A 508 -43.15 -15.62 -17.62
C LEU A 508 -43.18 -16.25 -16.22
N ASN A 509 -44.12 -15.85 -15.36
CA ASN A 509 -44.24 -16.40 -14.02
C ASN A 509 -45.22 -17.58 -14.01
N PRO A 510 -44.76 -18.84 -13.93
CA PRO A 510 -45.63 -20.01 -13.97
C PRO A 510 -46.52 -20.17 -12.73
N SER A 511 -46.21 -19.44 -11.65
CA SER A 511 -46.88 -19.54 -10.33
C SER A 511 -47.82 -18.37 -10.05
N ILE A 512 -48.10 -17.54 -11.05
CA ILE A 512 -48.94 -16.36 -10.89
C ILE A 512 -50.40 -16.74 -10.58
N SER A 513 -50.99 -16.09 -9.57
CA SER A 513 -52.39 -16.31 -9.20
C SER A 513 -53.34 -15.57 -10.14
N GLN A 514 -54.56 -16.09 -10.31
CA GLN A 514 -55.62 -15.41 -11.08
C GLN A 514 -55.89 -13.98 -10.56
N VAL A 515 -55.80 -13.78 -9.23
CA VAL A 515 -55.95 -12.46 -8.61
C VAL A 515 -54.86 -11.50 -9.07
N MET A 516 -53.61 -11.96 -9.15
CA MET A 516 -52.50 -11.15 -9.65
C MET A 516 -52.66 -10.84 -11.14
N TRP A 517 -53.06 -11.83 -11.94
CA TRP A 517 -53.39 -11.63 -13.36
C TRP A 517 -54.44 -10.54 -13.58
N ASN A 518 -55.53 -10.58 -12.82
CA ASN A 518 -56.58 -9.57 -12.90
C ASN A 518 -56.05 -8.16 -12.57
N LYS A 519 -55.14 -8.04 -11.58
CA LYS A 519 -54.50 -6.77 -11.26
C LYS A 519 -53.59 -6.26 -12.39
N VAL A 520 -52.83 -7.16 -13.02
CA VAL A 520 -51.98 -6.80 -14.17
C VAL A 520 -52.82 -6.30 -15.34
N ILE A 521 -53.92 -6.99 -15.67
CA ILE A 521 -54.83 -6.57 -16.75
C ILE A 521 -55.44 -5.20 -16.42
N ALA A 522 -55.91 -5.00 -15.18
CA ALA A 522 -56.50 -3.73 -14.75
C ALA A 522 -55.52 -2.54 -14.74
N MET A 523 -54.21 -2.80 -14.82
CA MET A 523 -53.20 -1.74 -14.97
C MET A 523 -52.92 -1.37 -16.43
N LEU A 524 -53.24 -2.26 -17.37
CA LEU A 524 -52.94 -2.09 -18.80
C LEU A 524 -54.15 -1.58 -19.61
N VAL A 525 -55.35 -1.74 -19.04
CA VAL A 525 -56.64 -1.20 -19.53
C VAL A 525 -56.91 0.12 -18.81
#